data_AF-N9CCY7-F1
#
_entry.id   AF-N9CCY7-F1
#
_cell.length_a   1.000
_cell.length_b   1.000
_cell.length_c   1.000
_cell.angle_alpha   90.00
_cell.angle_beta   90.00
_cell.angle_gamma   90.00
#
_symmetry.space_group_name_H-M   'P 1'
#
loop_
_entity.id
_entity.type
_entity.pdbx_description
1 polymer ?
#
loop_
_entity_poly.entity_id
_entity_poly.type
_entity_poly.pdbx_seq_one_letter_code
_entity_poly.pdbx_strand_id
1 'polypeptide(L)'
;MLNLNGSPLKSLPITGLTWERDLLYFDGPLLSEFRASNKEKYLKYWCDCNESYNRWMYFRIKEEDRLRLVLGELSLLECIKNKSTSFVFFVDENEIKSEYQLVNLSEIPNDYLPETDAYLNIDEYIEDSNVASLVFEDNWKFDDLKEVYKKLTQIYDFIFVAKKQLGTSGGMPWQDGFSVMHFYNKLKDMIPRPSKSYLEAIHYASPGYMKINVDSEIANVTFEAINKYKNEKKIIDQIYSDLYTRIKTLDLNNISLTNAITEFSKDTDCQQYYKLLVQKLYCVESAWLDKFANTDFERSKILMAHTRRLKSFLNFIEDGRIRVVTSEIENN
;
A
#
# COMPACT_ATOMS: atom_id res chain seq x y z
N MET A 1 32.33 20.01 14.07
CA MET A 1 32.40 19.98 12.58
C MET A 1 33.80 19.68 12.07
N LEU A 2 33.94 18.56 11.37
CA LEU A 2 35.17 18.06 10.75
C LEU A 2 35.49 18.83 9.45
N ASN A 3 36.74 18.83 9.01
CA ASN A 3 37.07 19.31 7.67
C ASN A 3 36.77 18.21 6.65
N LEU A 4 36.03 18.55 5.59
CA LEU A 4 35.67 17.62 4.53
C LEU A 4 36.70 17.65 3.40
N ASN A 5 37.06 16.47 2.88
CA ASN A 5 37.88 16.35 1.68
C ASN A 5 36.99 16.44 0.41
N GLY A 6 36.45 17.64 0.16
CA GLY A 6 35.49 17.89 -0.90
C GLY A 6 35.87 19.06 -1.81
N SER A 7 35.22 19.12 -2.98
CA SER A 7 35.32 20.26 -3.89
C SER A 7 34.28 21.31 -3.52
N PRO A 8 34.66 22.57 -3.24
CA PRO A 8 33.69 23.63 -2.93
C PRO A 8 32.85 23.96 -4.17
N LEU A 9 31.57 24.25 -3.95
CA LEU A 9 30.61 24.61 -4.97
C LEU A 9 30.07 26.01 -4.70
N LYS A 10 29.78 26.77 -5.78
CA LYS A 10 29.15 28.09 -5.66
C LYS A 10 27.69 28.02 -5.20
N SER A 11 27.02 26.92 -5.51
CA SER A 11 25.61 26.65 -5.19
C SER A 11 25.37 25.15 -5.20
N LEU A 12 24.33 24.68 -4.52
CA LEU A 12 23.85 23.31 -4.65
C LEU A 12 23.39 23.05 -6.10
N PRO A 13 23.96 22.09 -6.84
CA PRO A 13 23.64 21.85 -8.24
C PRO A 13 22.39 20.98 -8.38
N ILE A 14 21.41 21.17 -7.50
CA ILE A 14 20.12 20.49 -7.52
C ILE A 14 19.05 21.58 -7.66
N THR A 15 18.36 21.58 -8.80
CA THR A 15 17.41 22.64 -9.14
C THR A 15 16.02 22.35 -8.60
N GLY A 16 15.38 23.38 -8.02
CA GLY A 16 13.97 23.33 -7.61
C GLY A 16 13.69 22.26 -6.55
N LEU A 17 14.57 22.15 -5.55
CA LEU A 17 14.41 21.20 -4.46
C LEU A 17 13.23 21.62 -3.58
N THR A 18 12.18 20.80 -3.55
CA THR A 18 10.99 21.01 -2.72
C THR A 18 10.92 19.94 -1.64
N TRP A 19 10.73 20.36 -0.39
CA TRP A 19 10.51 19.45 0.74
C TRP A 19 9.21 18.65 0.52
N GLU A 20 9.25 17.35 0.81
CA GLU A 20 8.08 16.48 0.74
C GLU A 20 7.59 16.05 2.12
N ARG A 21 8.50 15.56 2.97
CA ARG A 21 8.21 15.10 4.33
C ARG A 21 9.47 14.92 5.14
N ASP A 22 9.32 14.86 6.46
CA ASP A 22 10.36 14.38 7.36
C ASP A 22 10.17 12.88 7.58
N LEU A 23 11.26 12.13 7.42
CA LEU A 23 11.31 10.67 7.60
C LEU A 23 11.82 10.29 9.00
N LEU A 24 12.56 11.19 9.65
CA LEU A 24 13.01 11.04 11.02
C LEU A 24 12.99 12.41 11.70
N TYR A 25 12.30 12.51 12.83
CA TYR A 25 12.13 13.75 13.57
C TYR A 25 12.35 13.51 15.07
N PHE A 26 13.09 14.41 15.73
CA PHE A 26 13.27 14.40 17.18
C PHE A 26 12.96 15.79 17.76
N ASP A 27 13.98 16.61 18.01
CA ASP A 27 13.86 18.06 18.33
C ASP A 27 14.08 18.93 17.08
N GLY A 28 13.87 18.32 15.92
CA GLY A 28 14.11 18.84 14.59
C GLY A 28 14.23 17.70 13.58
N PRO A 29 14.18 18.01 12.26
CA PRO A 29 14.32 16.99 11.23
C PRO A 29 15.75 16.44 11.21
N LEU A 30 15.89 15.12 11.31
CA LEU A 30 17.17 14.43 11.17
C LEU A 30 17.33 13.81 9.78
N LEU A 31 16.21 13.46 9.16
CA LEU A 31 16.16 12.95 7.79
C LEU A 31 14.90 13.47 7.11
N SER A 32 15.05 14.12 5.96
CA SER A 32 13.92 14.66 5.19
C SER A 32 14.01 14.24 3.73
N GLU A 33 12.86 13.94 3.13
CA GLU A 33 12.71 13.64 1.70
C GLU A 33 12.43 14.92 0.93
N PHE A 34 13.14 15.10 -0.19
CA PHE A 34 12.99 16.20 -1.10
C PHE A 34 12.84 15.71 -2.54
N ARG A 35 12.07 16.47 -3.34
CA ARG A 35 11.92 16.26 -4.78
C ARG A 35 12.57 17.41 -5.54
N ALA A 36 13.42 17.09 -6.50
CA ALA A 36 13.98 18.05 -7.43
C ALA A 36 13.03 18.32 -8.61
N SER A 37 13.25 19.39 -9.37
CA SER A 37 12.42 19.76 -10.53
C SER A 37 12.38 18.70 -11.64
N ASN A 38 13.43 17.88 -11.74
CA ASN A 38 13.52 16.73 -12.63
C ASN A 38 12.81 15.46 -12.10
N LYS A 39 12.08 15.56 -10.99
CA LYS A 39 11.39 14.48 -10.25
C LYS A 39 12.31 13.48 -9.55
N GLU A 40 13.62 13.71 -9.52
CA GLU A 40 14.53 12.89 -8.73
C GLU A 40 14.36 13.18 -7.25
N LYS A 41 14.50 12.13 -6.44
CA LYS A 41 14.38 12.21 -4.99
C LYS A 41 15.74 12.30 -4.34
N TYR A 42 15.81 13.14 -3.32
CA TYR A 42 16.98 13.35 -2.50
C TYR A 42 16.60 13.21 -1.03
N LEU A 43 17.49 12.62 -0.25
CA LEU A 43 17.41 12.69 1.21
C LEU A 43 18.38 13.76 1.70
N LYS A 44 17.93 14.54 2.68
CA LYS A 44 18.70 15.49 3.47
C LYS A 44 18.88 14.89 4.86
N TYR A 45 20.12 14.52 5.20
CA TYR A 45 20.48 13.90 6.47
C TYR A 45 21.28 14.88 7.33
N TRP A 46 20.92 15.03 8.61
CA TRP A 46 21.66 15.85 9.56
C TRP A 46 22.94 15.13 10.00
N CYS A 47 24.08 15.83 9.99
CA CYS A 47 25.36 15.23 10.36
C CYS A 47 25.92 15.76 11.68
N ASP A 48 26.00 17.07 11.82
CA ASP A 48 26.69 17.74 12.94
C ASP A 48 26.34 19.23 12.96
N CYS A 49 26.68 19.94 14.03
CA CYS A 49 26.56 21.38 14.11
C CYS A 49 27.77 22.02 14.80
N ASN A 50 27.87 23.33 14.68
CA ASN A 50 28.72 24.15 15.52
C ASN A 50 27.97 25.45 15.89
N GLU A 51 28.66 26.40 16.52
CA GLU A 51 28.06 27.69 16.92
C GLU A 51 27.51 28.52 15.74
N SER A 52 27.93 28.23 14.51
CA SER A 52 27.62 29.04 13.33
C SER A 52 26.75 28.35 12.29
N TYR A 53 26.72 27.02 12.24
CA TYR A 53 26.09 26.25 11.17
C TYR A 53 25.55 24.90 11.63
N ASN A 54 24.54 24.42 10.91
CA ASN A 54 24.18 23.01 10.83
C ASN A 54 24.75 22.42 9.54
N ARG A 55 25.33 21.22 9.63
CA ARG A 55 25.83 20.47 8.49
C ARG A 55 24.85 19.39 8.08
N TRP A 56 24.53 19.38 6.80
CA TRP A 56 23.64 18.42 6.19
C TRP A 56 24.31 17.71 5.03
N MET A 57 23.97 16.45 4.85
CA MET A 57 24.36 15.65 3.70
C MET A 57 23.13 15.41 2.80
N TYR A 58 23.22 15.86 1.56
CA TYR A 58 22.22 15.63 0.52
C TYR A 58 22.68 14.56 -0.43
N PHE A 59 21.79 13.63 -0.72
CA PHE A 59 22.16 12.48 -1.52
C PHE A 59 20.95 11.95 -2.27
N ARG A 60 21.15 11.56 -3.54
CA ARG A 60 20.07 11.01 -4.37
C ARG A 60 19.66 9.64 -3.85
N ILE A 61 18.37 9.34 -3.88
CA ILE A 61 17.81 8.00 -3.61
C ILE A 61 16.89 7.59 -4.76
N LYS A 62 16.91 6.30 -5.11
CA LYS A 62 15.96 5.75 -6.09
C LYS A 62 14.65 5.37 -5.41
N GLU A 63 13.59 5.22 -6.18
CA GLU A 63 12.27 4.92 -5.59
C GLU A 63 12.26 3.54 -4.93
N GLU A 64 12.88 2.53 -5.56
CA GLU A 64 12.98 1.18 -5.05
C GLU A 64 13.68 1.09 -3.68
N ASP A 65 14.76 1.86 -3.51
CA ASP A 65 15.53 1.93 -2.26
C ASP A 65 14.78 2.75 -1.21
N ARG A 66 14.14 3.85 -1.64
CA ARG A 66 13.32 4.70 -0.76
C ARG A 66 12.16 3.91 -0.16
N LEU A 67 11.46 3.11 -0.94
CA LEU A 67 10.36 2.28 -0.43
C LEU A 67 10.87 1.23 0.56
N ARG A 68 12.05 0.64 0.33
CA ARG A 68 12.67 -0.33 1.25
C ARG A 68 13.22 0.31 2.52
N LEU A 69 13.73 1.53 2.43
CA LEU A 69 14.15 2.32 3.58
C LEU A 69 12.99 2.56 4.55
N VAL A 70 11.83 2.98 4.04
CA VAL A 70 10.65 3.24 4.89
C VAL A 70 9.97 1.97 5.40
N LEU A 71 10.15 0.84 4.71
CA LEU A 71 9.77 -0.48 5.20
C LEU A 71 10.72 -1.02 6.29
N GLY A 72 11.89 -0.40 6.49
CA GLY A 72 12.93 -0.92 7.37
C GLY A 72 13.72 -2.10 6.78
N GLU A 73 13.62 -2.34 5.46
CA GLU A 73 14.36 -3.42 4.75
C GLU A 73 15.77 -2.99 4.34
N LEU A 74 16.00 -1.70 4.16
CA LEU A 74 17.32 -1.11 3.92
C LEU A 74 17.66 -0.13 5.02
N SER A 75 18.87 -0.22 5.56
CA SER A 75 19.37 0.79 6.49
C SER A 75 19.66 2.11 5.76
N LEU A 76 19.64 3.22 6.49
CA LEU A 76 20.06 4.51 5.96
C LEU A 76 21.52 4.48 5.47
N LEU A 77 22.37 3.71 6.16
CA LEU A 77 23.77 3.52 5.77
C LEU A 77 23.90 2.85 4.40
N GLU A 78 23.13 1.79 4.16
CA GLU A 78 23.09 1.12 2.86
C GLU A 78 22.55 2.06 1.79
N CYS A 79 21.51 2.84 2.09
CA CYS A 79 21.01 3.86 1.17
C CYS A 79 22.07 4.91 0.82
N ILE A 80 23.00 5.23 1.73
CA ILE A 80 24.11 6.15 1.46
C ILE A 80 25.21 5.47 0.63
N LYS A 81 25.58 4.23 0.95
CA LYS A 81 26.74 3.52 0.37
C LYS A 81 26.44 2.79 -0.95
N ASN A 82 25.29 2.14 -1.08
CA ASN A 82 24.94 1.27 -2.21
C ASN A 82 24.31 2.07 -3.36
N LYS A 83 25.02 3.08 -3.84
CA LYS A 83 24.50 4.01 -4.84
C LYS A 83 25.02 3.77 -6.25
N SER A 84 24.21 4.19 -7.22
CA SER A 84 24.65 4.40 -8.59
C SER A 84 25.54 5.65 -8.76
N THR A 85 25.53 6.58 -7.80
CA THR A 85 26.34 7.83 -7.82
C THR A 85 27.48 7.77 -6.81
N SER A 86 28.69 8.14 -7.21
CA SER A 86 29.91 8.04 -6.40
C SER A 86 30.16 9.21 -5.43
N PHE A 87 29.20 10.13 -5.26
CA PHE A 87 29.37 11.34 -4.47
C PHE A 87 28.08 11.77 -3.75
N VAL A 88 28.24 12.67 -2.78
CA VAL A 88 27.18 13.37 -2.03
C VAL A 88 27.47 14.87 -1.98
N PHE A 89 26.48 15.66 -1.56
CA PHE A 89 26.67 17.08 -1.29
C PHE A 89 26.60 17.35 0.20
N PHE A 90 27.57 18.08 0.73
CA PHE A 90 27.49 18.65 2.07
C PHE A 90 27.09 20.11 1.98
N VAL A 91 26.22 20.52 2.91
CA VAL A 91 25.73 21.88 3.03
C VAL A 91 25.86 22.33 4.47
N ASP A 92 26.66 23.37 4.68
CA ASP A 92 26.76 24.07 5.96
C ASP A 92 25.83 25.27 5.88
N GLU A 93 24.68 25.21 6.54
CA GLU A 93 23.63 26.23 6.47
C GLU A 93 23.34 26.86 7.83
N ASN A 94 23.04 28.15 7.80
CA ASN A 94 22.46 28.91 8.90
C ASN A 94 21.39 29.86 8.37
N GLU A 95 20.87 30.75 9.21
CA GLU A 95 19.81 31.69 8.82
C GLU A 95 20.20 32.68 7.71
N ILE A 96 21.50 32.90 7.49
CA ILE A 96 22.01 33.98 6.64
C ILE A 96 22.71 33.44 5.38
N LYS A 97 23.40 32.30 5.47
CA LYS A 97 24.24 31.76 4.40
C LYS A 97 24.30 30.24 4.39
N SER A 98 24.64 29.72 3.21
CA SER A 98 24.90 28.30 2.99
C SER A 98 26.19 28.11 2.20
N GLU A 99 27.02 27.18 2.63
CA GLU A 99 28.25 26.77 1.96
C GLU A 99 28.10 25.33 1.46
N TYR A 100 28.59 25.06 0.25
CA TYR A 100 28.30 23.81 -0.47
C TYR A 100 29.59 23.10 -0.85
N GLN A 101 29.63 21.77 -0.67
CA GLN A 101 30.77 20.94 -1.06
C GLN A 101 30.30 19.64 -1.70
N LEU A 102 31.01 19.19 -2.74
CA LEU A 102 30.87 17.85 -3.32
C LEU A 102 31.93 16.93 -2.70
N VAL A 103 31.49 15.82 -2.12
CA VAL A 103 32.38 14.85 -1.45
C VAL A 103 32.17 13.47 -2.06
N ASN A 104 33.25 12.77 -2.41
CA ASN A 104 33.16 11.38 -2.89
C ASN A 104 32.71 10.46 -1.75
N LEU A 105 31.97 9.41 -2.07
CA LEU A 105 31.46 8.46 -1.06
C LEU A 105 32.57 7.85 -0.19
N SER A 106 33.75 7.58 -0.78
CA SER A 106 34.91 7.04 -0.06
C SER A 106 35.58 8.04 0.89
N GLU A 107 35.27 9.33 0.75
CA GLU A 107 35.86 10.43 1.53
C GLU A 107 34.89 10.97 2.59
N ILE A 108 33.70 10.36 2.75
CA ILE A 108 32.77 10.73 3.82
C ILE A 108 33.40 10.33 5.16
N PRO A 109 33.55 11.27 6.12
CA PRO A 109 34.00 10.91 7.46
C PRO A 109 33.06 9.90 8.12
N ASN A 110 33.63 8.89 8.80
CA ASN A 110 32.83 7.86 9.46
C ASN A 110 31.84 8.44 10.48
N ASP A 111 32.21 9.51 11.18
CA ASP A 111 31.36 10.19 12.17
C ASP A 111 30.09 10.82 11.55
N TYR A 112 30.04 10.98 10.22
CA TYR A 112 28.88 11.50 9.49
C TYR A 112 28.06 10.40 8.81
N LEU A 113 28.46 9.13 8.96
CA LEU A 113 27.68 8.00 8.52
C LEU A 113 26.76 7.54 9.66
N PRO A 114 25.51 7.18 9.36
CA PRO A 114 24.63 6.58 10.36
C PRO A 114 25.13 5.20 10.79
N GLU A 115 24.60 4.72 11.91
CA GLU A 115 24.85 3.36 12.40
C GLU A 115 24.40 2.30 11.38
N THR A 116 24.99 1.11 11.45
CA THR A 116 24.74 0.01 10.50
C THR A 116 23.30 -0.50 10.53
N ASP A 117 22.61 -0.29 11.66
CA ASP A 117 21.24 -0.69 11.94
C ASP A 117 20.29 0.52 12.04
N ALA A 118 20.66 1.65 11.43
CA ALA A 118 19.79 2.81 11.32
C ALA A 118 18.63 2.56 10.31
N TYR A 119 17.65 1.77 10.71
CA TYR A 119 16.41 1.51 9.99
C TYR A 119 15.32 2.50 10.40
N LEU A 120 14.40 2.80 9.47
CA LEU A 120 13.20 3.58 9.80
C LEU A 120 12.10 2.66 10.33
N ASN A 121 11.23 3.23 11.17
CA ASN A 121 9.98 2.59 11.54
C ASN A 121 8.86 3.05 10.60
N ILE A 122 8.19 2.09 9.98
CA ILE A 122 7.04 2.34 9.10
C ILE A 122 5.86 3.00 9.82
N ASP A 123 5.73 2.82 11.14
CA ASP A 123 4.65 3.43 11.93
C ASP A 123 4.72 4.96 11.95
N GLU A 124 5.93 5.52 11.77
CA GLU A 124 6.17 6.96 11.71
C GLU A 124 6.10 7.50 10.27
N TYR A 125 6.00 6.61 9.28
CA TYR A 125 6.00 6.98 7.88
C TYR A 125 4.64 7.51 7.44
N ILE A 126 4.62 8.76 6.99
CA ILE A 126 3.48 9.33 6.27
C ILE A 126 3.56 8.84 4.82
N GLU A 127 2.50 8.20 4.32
CA GLU A 127 2.44 7.64 2.96
C GLU A 127 2.41 8.71 1.84
N ASP A 128 2.72 8.28 0.61
CA ASP A 128 2.54 9.12 -0.58
C ASP A 128 1.04 9.40 -0.79
N SER A 129 0.66 10.69 -0.86
CA SER A 129 -0.73 11.07 -1.06
C SER A 129 -1.27 10.50 -2.37
N ASN A 130 -2.43 9.87 -2.28
CA ASN A 130 -3.15 9.22 -3.37
C ASN A 130 -2.39 8.10 -4.09
N VAL A 131 -1.45 7.43 -3.41
CA VAL A 131 -0.66 6.35 -3.99
C VAL A 131 -0.53 5.18 -3.00
N ALA A 132 -0.95 4.00 -3.44
CA ALA A 132 -0.61 2.74 -2.80
C ALA A 132 0.68 2.19 -3.43
N SER A 133 1.68 1.90 -2.59
CA SER A 133 2.97 1.36 -3.03
C SER A 133 3.17 -0.08 -2.56
N LEU A 134 3.65 -0.93 -3.47
CA LEU A 134 3.98 -2.32 -3.21
C LEU A 134 5.43 -2.57 -3.64
N VAL A 135 6.18 -3.34 -2.85
CA VAL A 135 7.51 -3.84 -3.25
C VAL A 135 7.48 -5.35 -3.44
N PHE A 136 8.35 -5.85 -4.30
CA PHE A 136 8.50 -7.27 -4.59
C PHE A 136 9.95 -7.58 -5.03
N GLU A 137 10.36 -8.82 -4.88
CA GLU A 137 11.71 -9.30 -5.23
C GLU A 137 11.75 -10.03 -6.58
N ASP A 138 12.91 -10.56 -6.98
CA ASP A 138 13.00 -11.43 -8.16
C ASP A 138 12.15 -12.69 -8.02
N ASN A 139 11.76 -13.25 -9.18
CA ASN A 139 10.90 -14.43 -9.43
C ASN A 139 9.44 -14.14 -9.79
N TRP A 140 9.05 -12.87 -9.93
CA TRP A 140 7.71 -12.52 -10.38
C TRP A 140 7.56 -12.68 -11.88
N LYS A 141 6.49 -13.35 -12.32
CA LYS A 141 6.03 -13.23 -13.70
C LYS A 141 5.14 -12.00 -13.79
N PHE A 142 5.16 -11.33 -14.94
CA PHE A 142 4.28 -10.17 -15.17
C PHE A 142 2.79 -10.49 -14.93
N ASP A 143 2.35 -11.72 -15.21
CA ASP A 143 0.96 -12.14 -14.94
C ASP A 143 0.64 -12.22 -13.45
N ASP A 144 1.60 -12.56 -12.60
CA ASP A 144 1.42 -12.54 -11.14
C ASP A 144 1.20 -11.10 -10.66
N LEU A 145 1.97 -10.14 -11.20
CA LEU A 145 1.82 -8.70 -10.90
C LEU A 145 0.47 -8.16 -11.37
N LYS A 146 -0.03 -8.59 -12.53
CA LYS A 146 -1.40 -8.25 -12.98
C LYS A 146 -2.44 -8.77 -12.01
N GLU A 147 -2.30 -10.00 -11.51
CA GLU A 147 -3.25 -10.56 -10.56
C GLU A 147 -3.19 -9.82 -9.21
N VAL A 148 -2.00 -9.45 -8.72
CA VAL A 148 -1.84 -8.59 -7.53
C VAL A 148 -2.60 -7.27 -7.70
N TYR A 149 -2.30 -6.53 -8.78
CA TYR A 149 -2.96 -5.26 -9.11
C TYR A 149 -4.49 -5.43 -9.16
N LYS A 150 -4.96 -6.47 -9.85
CA LYS A 150 -6.39 -6.78 -9.99
C LYS A 150 -7.05 -7.15 -8.67
N LYS A 151 -6.42 -7.93 -7.79
CA LYS A 151 -7.03 -8.25 -6.48
C LYS A 151 -7.11 -7.01 -5.61
N LEU A 152 -6.04 -6.23 -5.52
CA LEU A 152 -6.02 -5.03 -4.70
C LEU A 152 -7.08 -4.03 -5.17
N THR A 153 -7.14 -3.74 -6.47
CA THR A 153 -8.15 -2.82 -7.04
C THR A 153 -9.57 -3.34 -6.87
N GLN A 154 -9.81 -4.65 -6.93
CA GLN A 154 -11.13 -5.21 -6.62
C GLN A 154 -11.54 -5.04 -5.15
N ILE A 155 -10.60 -5.20 -4.20
CA ILE A 155 -10.87 -4.94 -2.78
C ILE A 155 -11.16 -3.45 -2.59
N TYR A 156 -10.30 -2.59 -3.14
CA TYR A 156 -10.45 -1.14 -3.12
C TYR A 156 -11.81 -0.68 -3.69
N ASP A 157 -12.19 -1.16 -4.87
CA ASP A 157 -13.45 -0.77 -5.52
C ASP A 157 -14.67 -1.16 -4.68
N PHE A 158 -14.62 -2.33 -4.03
CA PHE A 158 -15.66 -2.78 -3.11
C PHE A 158 -15.76 -1.88 -1.89
N ILE A 159 -14.62 -1.59 -1.24
CA ILE A 159 -14.56 -0.72 -0.06
C ILE A 159 -15.02 0.70 -0.40
N PHE A 160 -14.63 1.23 -1.58
CA PHE A 160 -15.07 2.54 -2.06
C PHE A 160 -16.59 2.62 -2.15
N VAL A 161 -17.21 1.66 -2.85
CA VAL A 161 -18.66 1.61 -3.06
C VAL A 161 -19.40 1.41 -1.74
N ALA A 162 -18.86 0.60 -0.82
CA ALA A 162 -19.43 0.40 0.51
C ALA A 162 -19.37 1.67 1.36
N LYS A 163 -18.18 2.28 1.52
CA LYS A 163 -17.96 3.51 2.31
C LYS A 163 -18.80 4.68 1.80
N LYS A 164 -18.80 4.89 0.49
CA LYS A 164 -19.51 6.01 -0.14
C LYS A 164 -20.98 5.68 -0.45
N GLN A 165 -21.45 4.47 -0.08
CA GLN A 165 -22.81 3.96 -0.28
C GLN A 165 -23.34 4.18 -1.71
N LEU A 166 -22.56 3.79 -2.72
CA LEU A 166 -22.85 4.09 -4.12
C LEU A 166 -23.70 3.01 -4.80
N GLY A 167 -24.76 3.44 -5.50
CA GLY A 167 -25.51 2.61 -6.43
C GLY A 167 -26.12 1.34 -5.82
N THR A 168 -26.40 0.37 -6.67
CA THR A 168 -26.92 -0.96 -6.29
C THR A 168 -26.28 -2.05 -7.15
N SER A 169 -26.18 -3.26 -6.62
CA SER A 169 -25.72 -4.47 -7.34
C SER A 169 -26.48 -4.67 -8.65
N GLY A 170 -27.75 -4.25 -8.73
CA GLY A 170 -28.64 -4.32 -9.89
C GLY A 170 -29.14 -5.72 -10.22
N GLY A 171 -28.96 -6.67 -9.30
CA GLY A 171 -29.35 -8.07 -9.47
C GLY A 171 -28.45 -8.81 -10.45
N MET A 172 -27.86 -9.90 -10.00
CA MET A 172 -27.18 -10.87 -10.88
C MET A 172 -27.68 -12.28 -10.59
N PRO A 173 -27.57 -13.23 -11.54
CA PRO A 173 -27.97 -14.61 -11.29
C PRO A 173 -27.10 -15.28 -10.22
N TRP A 174 -25.84 -14.87 -10.05
CA TRP A 174 -24.89 -15.41 -9.06
C TRP A 174 -24.63 -16.93 -9.11
N GLN A 175 -24.97 -17.55 -10.25
CA GLN A 175 -24.85 -19.00 -10.45
C GLN A 175 -23.43 -19.46 -10.78
N ASP A 176 -22.58 -18.58 -11.32
CA ASP A 176 -21.20 -18.95 -11.71
C ASP A 176 -20.22 -17.75 -11.64
N GLY A 177 -18.92 -18.03 -11.86
CA GLY A 177 -17.82 -17.07 -11.85
C GLY A 177 -17.98 -15.88 -12.79
N PHE A 178 -18.78 -16.03 -13.85
CA PHE A 178 -19.17 -14.93 -14.74
C PHE A 178 -19.87 -13.78 -13.99
N SER A 179 -20.76 -14.11 -13.03
CA SER A 179 -21.46 -13.09 -12.22
C SER A 179 -20.47 -12.28 -11.40
N VAL A 180 -19.41 -12.92 -10.90
CA VAL A 180 -18.41 -12.24 -10.09
C VAL A 180 -17.57 -11.27 -10.92
N MET A 181 -17.22 -11.62 -12.16
CA MET A 181 -16.53 -10.70 -13.06
C MET A 181 -17.37 -9.46 -13.35
N HIS A 182 -18.64 -9.65 -13.72
CA HIS A 182 -19.55 -8.54 -13.99
C HIS A 182 -19.79 -7.66 -12.77
N PHE A 183 -19.87 -8.26 -11.58
CA PHE A 183 -19.99 -7.55 -10.32
C PHE A 183 -18.86 -6.52 -10.14
N TYR A 184 -17.60 -6.94 -10.23
CA TYR A 184 -16.47 -6.03 -10.02
C TYR A 184 -16.31 -4.99 -11.14
N ASN A 185 -16.63 -5.34 -12.39
CA ASN A 185 -16.68 -4.34 -13.47
C ASN A 185 -17.73 -3.26 -13.15
N LYS A 186 -18.89 -3.67 -12.64
CA LYS A 186 -19.94 -2.74 -12.24
C LYS A 186 -19.52 -1.84 -11.08
N LEU A 187 -18.85 -2.38 -10.05
CA LEU A 187 -18.31 -1.57 -8.95
C LEU A 187 -17.36 -0.48 -9.49
N LYS A 188 -16.42 -0.89 -10.36
CA LYS A 188 -15.49 0.03 -11.00
C LYS A 188 -16.18 1.12 -11.82
N ASP A 189 -17.34 0.82 -12.42
CA ASP A 189 -18.12 1.78 -13.19
C ASP A 189 -18.91 2.77 -12.31
N MET A 190 -19.25 2.39 -11.07
CA MET A 190 -19.90 3.30 -10.10
C MET A 190 -18.97 4.38 -9.55
N ILE A 191 -17.66 4.14 -9.56
CA ILE A 191 -16.67 5.04 -8.95
C ILE A 191 -16.48 6.29 -9.83
N PRO A 192 -16.56 7.51 -9.28
CA PRO A 192 -16.28 8.74 -10.02
C PRO A 192 -14.87 8.74 -10.61
N ARG A 193 -14.70 9.29 -11.83
CA ARG A 193 -13.40 9.29 -12.53
C ARG A 193 -12.21 9.78 -11.70
N PRO A 194 -12.31 10.86 -10.89
CA PRO A 194 -11.19 11.33 -10.07
C PRO A 194 -10.74 10.35 -8.98
N SER A 195 -11.60 9.41 -8.59
CA SER A 195 -11.34 8.43 -7.54
C SER A 195 -11.12 7.02 -8.09
N LYS A 196 -11.15 6.83 -9.42
CA LYS A 196 -10.89 5.52 -10.02
C LYS A 196 -9.41 5.19 -9.90
N SER A 197 -9.12 4.00 -9.36
CA SER A 197 -7.76 3.51 -9.28
C SER A 197 -7.15 3.22 -10.67
N TYR A 198 -5.85 3.51 -10.83
CA TYR A 198 -5.09 3.16 -12.03
C TYR A 198 -3.63 2.83 -11.69
N LEU A 199 -2.99 2.02 -12.54
CA LEU A 199 -1.56 1.72 -12.40
C LEU A 199 -0.74 2.98 -12.74
N GLU A 200 -0.06 3.55 -11.76
CA GLU A 200 0.75 4.75 -11.92
C GLU A 200 2.16 4.42 -12.43
N ALA A 201 2.80 3.42 -11.81
CA ALA A 201 4.14 2.99 -12.20
C ALA A 201 4.36 1.51 -11.87
N ILE A 202 5.23 0.87 -12.64
CA ILE A 202 5.77 -0.45 -12.35
C ILE A 202 7.25 -0.48 -12.74
N HIS A 203 8.10 -0.86 -11.80
CA HIS A 203 9.51 -1.10 -12.05
C HIS A 203 9.77 -2.60 -11.96
N TYR A 204 9.89 -3.23 -13.13
CA TYR A 204 10.13 -4.67 -13.28
C TYR A 204 11.63 -4.95 -13.36
N ALA A 205 12.33 -4.68 -12.27
CA ALA A 205 13.70 -5.10 -12.05
C ALA A 205 13.85 -5.51 -10.59
N SER A 206 14.87 -6.29 -10.27
CA SER A 206 15.19 -6.59 -8.88
C SER A 206 16.07 -5.52 -8.27
N PRO A 207 15.73 -5.00 -7.10
CA PRO A 207 14.49 -5.25 -6.38
C PRO A 207 13.36 -4.30 -6.90
N GLY A 208 12.12 -4.79 -6.99
CA GLY A 208 11.05 -4.15 -7.80
C GLY A 208 9.99 -3.39 -7.00
N TYR A 209 9.16 -2.60 -7.69
CA TYR A 209 8.00 -1.92 -7.09
C TYR A 209 6.83 -1.69 -8.04
N MET A 210 5.64 -1.47 -7.47
CA MET A 210 4.41 -1.07 -8.15
C MET A 210 3.77 0.09 -7.40
N LYS A 211 3.32 1.11 -8.12
CA LYS A 211 2.54 2.24 -7.60
C LYS A 211 1.18 2.29 -8.25
N ILE A 212 0.15 2.44 -7.43
CA ILE A 212 -1.24 2.49 -7.87
C ILE A 212 -1.82 3.80 -7.36
N ASN A 213 -2.33 4.62 -8.26
CA ASN A 213 -3.06 5.81 -7.88
C ASN A 213 -4.41 5.40 -7.28
N VAL A 214 -4.72 5.96 -6.12
CA VAL A 214 -5.91 5.63 -5.30
C VAL A 214 -6.33 6.85 -4.49
N ASP A 215 -7.56 6.90 -4.01
CA ASP A 215 -7.94 7.82 -2.92
C ASP A 215 -7.31 7.35 -1.59
N SER A 216 -6.54 8.21 -0.91
CA SER A 216 -5.83 7.85 0.34
C SER A 216 -6.77 7.40 1.47
N GLU A 217 -7.92 8.04 1.66
CA GLU A 217 -8.85 7.66 2.73
C GLU A 217 -9.36 6.23 2.51
N ILE A 218 -9.69 5.90 1.26
CA ILE A 218 -10.19 4.58 0.90
C ILE A 218 -9.06 3.54 0.86
N ALA A 219 -7.84 3.92 0.49
CA ALA A 219 -6.68 3.04 0.53
C ALA A 219 -6.38 2.57 1.96
N ASN A 220 -6.37 3.48 2.94
CA ASN A 220 -6.16 3.12 4.35
C ASN A 220 -7.22 2.15 4.85
N VAL A 221 -8.51 2.42 4.57
CA VAL A 221 -9.61 1.49 4.92
C VAL A 221 -9.46 0.14 4.21
N THR A 222 -8.95 0.13 2.97
CA THR A 222 -8.70 -1.10 2.20
C THR A 222 -7.61 -1.95 2.86
N PHE A 223 -6.52 -1.34 3.29
CA PHE A 223 -5.43 -2.02 3.97
C PHE A 223 -5.83 -2.45 5.39
N GLU A 224 -6.58 -1.64 6.12
CA GLU A 224 -7.17 -2.02 7.39
C GLU A 224 -8.09 -3.25 7.20
N ALA A 225 -8.93 -3.29 6.15
CA ALA A 225 -9.78 -4.44 5.87
C ALA A 225 -8.97 -5.72 5.63
N ILE A 226 -7.85 -5.63 4.92
CA ILE A 226 -6.91 -6.74 4.70
C ILE A 226 -6.30 -7.19 6.02
N ASN A 227 -5.86 -6.25 6.88
CA ASN A 227 -5.26 -6.56 8.17
C ASN A 227 -6.27 -7.17 9.16
N LYS A 228 -7.51 -6.64 9.24
CA LYS A 228 -8.59 -7.25 10.03
C LYS A 228 -8.90 -8.66 9.54
N TYR A 229 -8.94 -8.88 8.23
CA TYR A 229 -9.10 -10.22 7.67
C TYR A 229 -7.92 -11.13 8.04
N LYS A 230 -6.67 -10.66 7.99
CA LYS A 230 -5.48 -11.42 8.44
C LYS A 230 -5.65 -11.89 9.88
N ASN A 231 -6.04 -10.99 10.77
CA ASN A 231 -6.19 -11.28 12.21
C ASN A 231 -7.31 -12.27 12.53
N GLU A 232 -8.38 -12.30 11.73
CA GLU A 232 -9.51 -13.23 11.90
C GLU A 232 -9.58 -14.33 10.83
N LYS A 233 -8.50 -14.52 10.05
CA LYS A 233 -8.47 -15.35 8.84
C LYS A 233 -9.05 -16.73 9.05
N LYS A 234 -8.61 -17.42 10.11
CA LYS A 234 -9.06 -18.79 10.42
C LYS A 234 -10.57 -18.86 10.65
N ILE A 235 -11.14 -17.88 11.34
CA ILE A 235 -12.57 -17.83 11.67
C ILE A 235 -13.37 -17.49 10.42
N ILE A 236 -12.96 -16.46 9.68
CA ILE A 236 -13.65 -16.01 8.46
C ILE A 236 -13.62 -17.11 7.39
N ASP A 237 -12.48 -17.78 7.21
CA ASP A 237 -12.34 -18.89 6.26
C ASP A 237 -13.24 -20.08 6.62
N GLN A 238 -13.40 -20.38 7.91
CA GLN A 238 -14.30 -21.42 8.37
C GLN A 238 -15.76 -21.07 8.06
N ILE A 239 -16.20 -19.85 8.42
CA ILE A 239 -17.56 -19.36 8.11
C ILE A 239 -17.84 -19.41 6.60
N TYR A 240 -16.87 -18.94 5.80
CA TYR A 240 -16.95 -18.98 4.34
C TYR A 240 -17.10 -20.44 3.83
N SER A 241 -16.29 -21.35 4.36
CA SER A 241 -16.29 -22.77 3.96
C SER A 241 -17.60 -23.46 4.31
N ASP A 242 -18.14 -23.19 5.49
CA ASP A 242 -19.40 -23.76 5.97
C ASP A 242 -20.57 -23.25 5.13
N LEU A 243 -20.63 -21.94 4.87
CA LEU A 243 -21.62 -21.34 3.98
C LEU A 243 -21.54 -21.91 2.56
N TYR A 244 -20.33 -22.00 1.99
CA TYR A 244 -20.10 -22.60 0.68
C TYR A 244 -20.58 -24.05 0.61
N THR A 245 -20.25 -24.85 1.63
CA THR A 245 -20.63 -26.26 1.72
C THR A 245 -22.14 -26.41 1.86
N ARG A 246 -22.81 -25.54 2.62
CA ARG A 246 -24.27 -25.55 2.75
C ARG A 246 -24.97 -25.19 1.44
N ILE A 247 -24.54 -24.10 0.78
CA ILE A 247 -25.04 -23.69 -0.54
C ILE A 247 -24.88 -24.82 -1.57
N LYS A 248 -23.74 -25.52 -1.54
CA LYS A 248 -23.47 -26.65 -2.43
C LYS A 248 -24.35 -27.87 -2.12
N THR A 249 -24.52 -28.21 -0.84
CA THR A 249 -25.35 -29.35 -0.41
C THR A 249 -26.82 -29.16 -0.80
N LEU A 250 -27.32 -27.92 -0.72
CA LEU A 250 -28.67 -27.54 -1.15
C LEU A 250 -28.80 -27.33 -2.67
N ASP A 251 -27.69 -27.48 -3.41
CA ASP A 251 -27.63 -27.32 -4.86
C ASP A 251 -28.13 -25.96 -5.40
N LEU A 252 -28.01 -24.90 -4.58
CA LEU A 252 -28.66 -23.62 -4.85
C LEU A 252 -28.14 -22.91 -6.11
N ASN A 253 -26.93 -23.24 -6.58
CA ASN A 253 -26.38 -22.65 -7.79
C ASN A 253 -26.92 -23.30 -9.08
N ASN A 254 -27.52 -24.50 -8.98
CA ASN A 254 -27.99 -25.28 -10.14
C ASN A 254 -29.51 -25.27 -10.30
N ILE A 255 -30.23 -24.58 -9.41
CA ILE A 255 -31.67 -24.36 -9.49
C ILE A 255 -32.00 -22.94 -9.98
N SER A 256 -33.27 -22.68 -10.28
CA SER A 256 -33.72 -21.34 -10.69
C SER A 256 -33.47 -20.31 -9.59
N LEU A 257 -33.14 -19.07 -9.98
CA LEU A 257 -32.82 -18.00 -9.03
C LEU A 257 -33.93 -17.80 -7.97
N THR A 258 -35.19 -17.81 -8.37
CA THR A 258 -36.34 -17.68 -7.45
C THR A 258 -36.37 -18.80 -6.40
N ASN A 259 -36.08 -20.03 -6.81
CA ASN A 259 -36.02 -21.17 -5.90
C ASN A 259 -34.79 -21.07 -4.99
N ALA A 260 -33.63 -20.69 -5.53
CA ALA A 260 -32.40 -20.48 -4.75
C ALA A 260 -32.60 -19.45 -3.64
N ILE A 261 -33.21 -18.30 -3.96
CA ILE A 261 -33.56 -17.25 -2.99
C ILE A 261 -34.48 -17.83 -1.89
N THR A 262 -35.54 -18.53 -2.30
CA THR A 262 -36.54 -19.07 -1.38
C THR A 262 -35.94 -20.10 -0.42
N GLU A 263 -35.16 -21.04 -0.95
CA GLU A 263 -34.54 -22.11 -0.15
C GLU A 263 -33.42 -21.56 0.74
N PHE A 264 -32.62 -20.61 0.26
CA PHE A 264 -31.62 -19.92 1.08
C PHE A 264 -32.23 -19.15 2.27
N SER A 265 -33.40 -18.51 2.05
CA SER A 265 -34.10 -17.79 3.12
C SER A 265 -34.73 -18.70 4.16
N LYS A 266 -35.10 -19.93 3.80
CA LYS A 266 -35.65 -20.92 4.75
C LYS A 266 -34.57 -21.67 5.53
N ASP A 267 -33.37 -21.79 4.96
CA ASP A 267 -32.29 -22.56 5.57
C ASP A 267 -31.61 -21.79 6.71
N THR A 268 -31.78 -22.29 7.94
CA THR A 268 -31.26 -21.63 9.15
C THR A 268 -29.74 -21.50 9.14
N ASP A 269 -29.04 -22.51 8.62
CA ASP A 269 -27.57 -22.54 8.58
C ASP A 269 -27.04 -21.50 7.60
N CYS A 270 -27.60 -21.43 6.39
CA CYS A 270 -27.27 -20.39 5.40
C CYS A 270 -27.44 -18.98 6.01
N GLN A 271 -28.58 -18.73 6.65
CA GLN A 271 -28.87 -17.45 7.29
C GLN A 271 -27.89 -17.14 8.43
N GLN A 272 -27.55 -18.13 9.25
CA GLN A 272 -26.60 -17.98 10.34
C GLN A 272 -25.20 -17.64 9.81
N TYR A 273 -24.66 -18.44 8.88
CA TYR A 273 -23.30 -18.21 8.36
C TYR A 273 -23.20 -16.90 7.57
N TYR A 274 -24.23 -16.54 6.79
CA TYR A 274 -24.31 -15.23 6.13
C TYR A 274 -24.21 -14.08 7.15
N LYS A 275 -25.01 -14.10 8.21
CA LYS A 275 -24.99 -13.05 9.24
C LYS A 275 -23.65 -12.98 9.97
N LEU A 276 -23.05 -14.13 10.28
CA LEU A 276 -21.71 -14.18 10.86
C LEU A 276 -20.67 -13.57 9.90
N LEU A 277 -20.78 -13.80 8.59
CA LEU A 277 -19.87 -13.22 7.62
C LEU A 277 -20.02 -11.70 7.53
N VAL A 278 -21.25 -11.17 7.57
CA VAL A 278 -21.51 -9.72 7.66
C VAL A 278 -20.84 -9.13 8.90
N GLN A 279 -20.98 -9.78 10.06
CA GLN A 279 -20.42 -9.29 11.33
C GLN A 279 -18.89 -9.30 11.36
N LYS A 280 -18.25 -10.21 10.61
CA LYS A 280 -16.81 -10.43 10.63
C LYS A 280 -16.04 -9.65 9.57
N LEU A 281 -16.67 -9.31 8.44
CA LEU A 281 -16.02 -8.55 7.40
C LEU A 281 -16.00 -7.06 7.73
N TYR A 282 -14.81 -6.47 7.73
CA TYR A 282 -14.64 -5.05 7.98
C TYR A 282 -15.30 -4.19 6.89
N CYS A 283 -15.81 -3.02 7.27
CA CYS A 283 -16.43 -2.04 6.37
C CYS A 283 -17.70 -2.56 5.61
N VAL A 284 -18.32 -3.62 6.11
CA VAL A 284 -19.59 -4.15 5.59
C VAL A 284 -20.71 -3.88 6.58
N GLU A 285 -21.47 -2.81 6.36
CA GLU A 285 -22.65 -2.51 7.18
C GLU A 285 -23.89 -3.20 6.63
N SER A 286 -24.67 -3.86 7.50
CA SER A 286 -25.93 -4.51 7.11
C SER A 286 -26.89 -3.54 6.40
N ALA A 287 -27.00 -2.31 6.91
CA ALA A 287 -27.88 -1.29 6.36
C ALA A 287 -27.51 -0.88 4.92
N TRP A 288 -26.21 -0.85 4.60
CA TRP A 288 -25.76 -0.63 3.23
C TRP A 288 -26.05 -1.87 2.36
N LEU A 289 -25.68 -3.05 2.84
CA LEU A 289 -25.83 -4.30 2.11
C LEU A 289 -27.29 -4.59 1.75
N ASP A 290 -28.21 -4.21 2.65
CA ASP A 290 -29.66 -4.33 2.46
C ASP A 290 -30.19 -3.44 1.32
N LYS A 291 -29.64 -2.23 1.17
CA LYS A 291 -29.96 -1.31 0.07
C LYS A 291 -29.26 -1.71 -1.23
N PHE A 292 -28.06 -2.25 -1.12
CA PHE A 292 -27.18 -2.52 -2.25
C PHE A 292 -27.61 -3.78 -3.02
N ALA A 293 -28.10 -4.80 -2.33
CA ALA A 293 -28.54 -6.06 -2.93
C ALA A 293 -29.91 -6.49 -2.41
N ASN A 294 -30.69 -7.15 -3.26
CA ASN A 294 -32.12 -7.34 -3.01
C ASN A 294 -32.44 -8.55 -2.12
N THR A 295 -31.54 -9.53 -2.07
CA THR A 295 -31.79 -10.82 -1.39
C THR A 295 -30.60 -11.26 -0.56
N ASP A 296 -30.85 -11.98 0.53
CA ASP A 296 -29.76 -12.52 1.36
C ASP A 296 -28.89 -13.51 0.60
N PHE A 297 -29.47 -14.26 -0.35
CA PHE A 297 -28.69 -15.12 -1.23
C PHE A 297 -27.67 -14.30 -2.04
N GLU A 298 -28.11 -13.24 -2.72
CA GLU A 298 -27.21 -12.34 -3.45
C GLU A 298 -26.16 -11.68 -2.54
N ARG A 299 -26.58 -11.15 -1.39
CA ARG A 299 -25.69 -10.54 -0.39
C ARG A 299 -24.61 -11.52 0.06
N SER A 300 -24.99 -12.75 0.38
CA SER A 300 -24.06 -13.81 0.77
C SER A 300 -23.03 -14.09 -0.33
N LYS A 301 -23.44 -14.13 -1.60
CA LYS A 301 -22.56 -14.37 -2.75
C LYS A 301 -21.59 -13.22 -2.99
N ILE A 302 -22.04 -11.98 -2.79
CA ILE A 302 -21.18 -10.78 -2.81
C ILE A 302 -20.11 -10.87 -1.72
N LEU A 303 -20.49 -11.17 -0.48
CA LEU A 303 -19.55 -11.26 0.64
C LEU A 303 -18.56 -12.41 0.43
N MET A 304 -19.02 -13.58 0.01
CA MET A 304 -18.17 -14.70 -0.37
C MET A 304 -17.18 -14.32 -1.48
N ALA A 305 -17.63 -13.57 -2.48
CA ALA A 305 -16.75 -13.09 -3.54
C ALA A 305 -15.67 -12.15 -2.98
N HIS A 306 -16.03 -11.21 -2.09
CA HIS A 306 -15.10 -10.29 -1.43
C HIS A 306 -14.11 -11.01 -0.51
N THR A 307 -14.56 -11.95 0.33
CA THR A 307 -13.70 -12.79 1.18
C THR A 307 -12.63 -13.51 0.36
N ARG A 308 -12.99 -14.05 -0.81
CA ARG A 308 -12.01 -14.69 -1.71
C ARG A 308 -10.94 -13.72 -2.22
N ARG A 309 -11.24 -12.43 -2.40
CA ARG A 309 -10.27 -11.42 -2.85
C ARG A 309 -9.32 -11.06 -1.73
N LEU A 310 -9.86 -10.82 -0.52
CA LEU A 310 -9.06 -10.61 0.69
C LEU A 310 -8.09 -11.77 0.89
N LYS A 311 -8.59 -13.01 0.87
CA LYS A 311 -7.77 -14.23 0.94
C LYS A 311 -6.68 -14.28 -0.13
N SER A 312 -7.07 -14.08 -1.38
CA SER A 312 -6.14 -14.16 -2.51
C SER A 312 -5.05 -13.10 -2.43
N PHE A 313 -5.37 -11.89 -1.98
CA PHE A 313 -4.40 -10.81 -1.84
C PHE A 313 -3.49 -11.06 -0.64
N LEU A 314 -4.06 -11.44 0.51
CA LEU A 314 -3.30 -11.76 1.71
C LEU A 314 -2.29 -12.89 1.48
N ASN A 315 -2.63 -13.92 0.68
CA ASN A 315 -1.68 -14.97 0.33
C ASN A 315 -0.44 -14.42 -0.41
N PHE A 316 -0.55 -13.35 -1.20
CA PHE A 316 0.65 -12.72 -1.80
C PHE A 316 1.53 -12.05 -0.74
N ILE A 317 0.95 -11.55 0.35
CA ILE A 317 1.71 -10.95 1.46
C ILE A 317 2.34 -12.05 2.31
N GLU A 318 1.56 -13.03 2.75
CA GLU A 318 2.00 -14.12 3.63
C GLU A 318 3.10 -14.99 2.99
N ASP A 319 3.07 -15.18 1.68
CA ASP A 319 4.11 -15.91 0.96
C ASP A 319 5.43 -15.12 0.81
N GLY A 320 5.54 -13.92 1.44
CA GLY A 320 6.68 -13.00 1.32
C GLY A 320 6.83 -12.39 -0.08
N ARG A 321 5.80 -12.61 -0.90
CA ARG A 321 5.80 -12.39 -2.33
C ARG A 321 5.76 -10.88 -2.63
N ILE A 322 4.83 -10.18 -1.99
CA ILE A 322 4.74 -8.71 -2.00
C ILE A 322 4.80 -8.19 -0.58
N ARG A 323 5.24 -6.95 -0.42
CA ARG A 323 5.10 -6.20 0.84
C ARG A 323 4.44 -4.87 0.52
N VAL A 324 3.48 -4.49 1.36
CA VAL A 324 2.72 -3.24 1.17
C VAL A 324 3.45 -2.16 1.96
N VAL A 325 3.73 -1.03 1.32
CA VAL A 325 4.39 0.12 1.96
C VAL A 325 3.33 0.94 2.68
N THR A 326 2.89 0.45 3.83
CA THR A 326 1.86 1.04 4.68
C THR A 326 2.02 0.57 6.11
N SER A 327 1.71 1.42 7.10
CA SER A 327 1.62 1.03 8.51
C SER A 327 0.33 0.27 8.85
N GLU A 328 -0.66 0.27 7.95
CA GLU A 328 -1.98 -0.35 8.20
C GLU A 328 -1.95 -1.89 8.16
N ILE A 329 -0.90 -2.48 7.56
CA ILE A 329 -0.70 -3.92 7.46
C ILE A 329 0.63 -4.28 8.10
N GLU A 330 0.57 -5.14 9.11
CA GLU A 330 1.75 -5.79 9.64
C GLU A 330 2.36 -6.70 8.57
N ASN A 331 3.50 -6.31 8.02
CA ASN A 331 4.33 -7.18 7.19
C ASN A 331 5.02 -8.20 8.14
N ASN A 332 4.91 -9.49 7.82
CA ASN A 332 5.45 -10.58 8.65
C ASN A 332 6.97 -10.66 8.62
#